data_AF-A0A7C2A2T6-F1
#
_entry.id   AF-A0A7C2A2T6-F1
#
_cell.length_a   1.000
_cell.length_b   1.000
_cell.length_c   1.000
_cell.angle_alpha   90.00
_cell.angle_beta   90.00
_cell.angle_gamma   90.00
#
_symmetry.space_group_name_H-M   'P 1'
#
loop_
_entity.id
_entity.type
_entity.pdbx_description
1 polymer ?
#
loop_
_entity_poly.entity_id
_entity_poly.type
_entity_poly.pdbx_seq_one_letter_code
_entity_poly.pdbx_strand_id
1 'polypeptide(L)'
;MVEFKVVVNDVKTGKSHSIQVSGHHANSLIGKKVGDEVDGIFVSLPGYKLEITGGTDKDGFPIRSDLPGMRRRRLLLTKSQGFKPTEKGLRKKNSV
;
A
#
# COMPACT_ATOMS: atom_id res chain seq x y z
N MET A 1 -5.64 15.28 11.47
CA MET A 1 -4.24 15.14 10.98
C MET A 1 -4.11 13.72 10.45
N VAL A 2 -3.57 13.53 9.25
CA VAL A 2 -3.40 12.19 8.69
C VAL A 2 -2.13 11.59 9.28
N GLU A 3 -2.26 10.44 9.93
CA GLU A 3 -1.15 9.67 10.48
C GLU A 3 -1.03 8.39 9.67
N PHE A 4 0.16 8.12 9.14
CA PHE A 4 0.44 6.91 8.39
C PHE A 4 1.45 6.06 9.15
N LYS A 5 1.15 4.77 9.26
CA LYS A 5 2.14 3.77 9.66
C LYS A 5 2.81 3.24 8.40
N VAL A 6 4.07 3.60 8.18
CA VAL A 6 4.87 3.14 7.05
C VAL A 6 5.72 1.96 7.50
N VAL A 7 5.69 0.87 6.75
CA VAL A 7 6.54 -0.31 7.00
C VAL A 7 7.61 -0.33 5.93
N VAL A 8 8.85 -0.06 6.32
CA VAL A 8 10.02 -0.09 5.44
C VAL A 8 10.66 -1.47 5.54
N ASN A 9 10.72 -2.17 4.41
CA ASN A 9 11.35 -3.47 4.33
C ASN A 9 12.73 -3.33 3.70
N ASP A 10 13.77 -3.80 4.40
CA ASP A 10 15.10 -3.96 3.83
C ASP A 10 15.23 -5.37 3.24
N VAL A 11 15.27 -5.44 1.90
CA VAL A 11 15.35 -6.70 1.14
C VAL A 11 16.66 -7.44 1.41
N LYS A 12 17.74 -6.73 1.75
CA LYS A 12 19.06 -7.34 1.97
C LYS A 12 19.16 -8.03 3.32
N THR A 13 18.61 -7.41 4.35
CA THR A 13 18.66 -7.94 5.73
C THR A 13 17.41 -8.73 6.11
N GLY A 14 16.33 -8.63 5.32
CA GLY A 14 15.04 -9.24 5.62
C GLY A 14 14.32 -8.61 6.81
N LYS A 15 14.76 -7.42 7.25
CA LYS A 15 14.18 -6.72 8.40
C LYS A 15 13.10 -5.73 7.96
N SER A 16 12.08 -5.61 8.79
CA SER A 16 10.98 -4.66 8.62
C SER A 16 10.99 -3.64 9.75
N HIS A 17 10.98 -2.36 9.40
CA HIS A 17 10.94 -1.24 10.34
C HIS A 17 9.63 -0.47 10.18
N SER A 18 8.86 -0.37 11.26
CA SER A 18 7.64 0.44 11.27
C SER A 18 7.93 1.85 11.76
N ILE A 19 7.63 2.85 10.93
CA ILE A 19 7.82 4.27 11.22
C ILE A 19 6.46 4.95 11.17
N GLN A 20 6.14 5.73 12.19
CA GLN A 20 4.95 6.60 12.18
C GLN A 20 5.31 7.92 11.51
N VAL A 21 4.60 8.25 10.43
CA VAL A 21 4.76 9.49 9.69
C VAL A 21 3.51 10.35 9.91
N SER A 22 3.70 11.56 10.41
CA SER A 22 2.63 12.51 10.68
C SER A 22 2.87 13.85 9.98
N GLY A 23 1.80 14.60 9.75
CA GLY A 23 1.87 15.99 9.31
C GLY A 23 2.26 16.17 7.84
N HIS A 24 3.24 17.04 7.58
CA HIS A 24 3.60 17.47 6.23
C HIS A 24 4.13 16.31 5.36
N HIS A 25 4.91 15.41 5.96
CA HIS A 25 5.48 14.26 5.27
C HIS A 25 4.41 13.24 4.83
N ALA A 26 3.33 13.12 5.60
CA ALA A 26 2.19 12.27 5.25
C ALA A 26 1.47 12.78 4.00
N ASN A 27 1.34 14.11 3.85
CA ASN A 27 0.67 14.70 2.70
C ASN A 27 1.43 14.48 1.38
N SER A 28 2.76 14.42 1.43
CA SER A 28 3.61 14.16 0.25
C SER A 28 3.45 12.75 -0.32
N LEU A 29 2.98 11.79 0.48
CA LEU A 29 2.67 10.42 0.04
C LEU A 29 1.31 10.33 -0.67
N ILE A 30 0.45 11.33 -0.51
CA ILE A 30 -0.88 11.36 -1.12
C ILE A 30 -0.75 11.64 -2.61
N GLY A 31 -1.38 10.80 -3.44
CA GLY A 31 -1.39 10.95 -4.91
C GLY A 31 -0.29 10.17 -5.63
N LYS A 32 0.64 9.54 -4.90
CA LYS A 32 1.58 8.56 -5.45
C LYS A 32 0.89 7.23 -5.71
N LYS A 33 1.37 6.47 -6.70
CA LYS A 33 0.85 5.15 -7.05
C LYS A 33 1.72 4.05 -6.46
N VAL A 34 1.16 2.85 -6.38
CA VAL A 34 1.92 1.63 -6.10
C VAL A 34 2.85 1.37 -7.28
N GLY A 35 4.13 1.15 -7.01
CA GLY A 35 5.22 1.04 -7.98
C GLY A 35 5.99 2.35 -8.22
N ASP A 36 5.56 3.47 -7.64
CA ASP A 36 6.31 4.73 -7.75
C ASP A 36 7.49 4.76 -6.77
N GLU A 37 8.61 5.35 -7.23
CA GLU A 37 9.74 5.71 -6.39
C GLU A 37 9.44 7.00 -5.60
N VAL A 38 9.79 6.96 -4.31
CA VAL A 38 9.64 8.07 -3.37
C VAL A 38 10.93 8.24 -2.58
N ASP A 39 11.34 9.48 -2.36
CA ASP A 39 12.51 9.78 -1.54
C ASP A 39 12.25 9.42 -0.07
N GLY A 40 13.20 8.72 0.55
CA GLY A 40 13.13 8.30 1.95
C GLY A 40 13.09 9.46 2.94
N ILE A 41 13.35 10.69 2.50
CA ILE A 41 13.23 11.93 3.28
C ILE A 41 11.83 12.03 3.93
N PHE A 42 10.77 11.65 3.21
CA PHE A 42 9.40 11.69 3.72
C PHE A 42 9.15 10.67 4.85
N VAL A 43 9.97 9.63 4.96
CA VAL A 43 9.85 8.58 5.98
C VAL A 43 11.03 8.65 6.96
N SER A 44 11.66 9.83 7.11
CA SER A 44 12.81 10.07 8.01
C SER A 44 14.05 9.20 7.72
N LEU A 45 14.18 8.69 6.50
CA LEU A 45 15.34 7.94 5.99
C LEU A 45 16.03 8.73 4.87
N PRO A 46 16.76 9.82 5.20
CA PRO A 46 17.45 10.62 4.20
C PRO A 46 18.51 9.79 3.46
N GLY A 47 18.62 9.98 2.14
CA GLY A 47 19.60 9.30 1.29
C GLY A 47 19.15 7.94 0.72
N TYR A 48 17.97 7.45 1.09
CA TYR A 48 17.39 6.24 0.51
C TYR A 48 16.29 6.58 -0.50
N LYS A 49 16.18 5.75 -1.54
CA LYS A 49 15.00 5.70 -2.40
C LYS A 49 14.15 4.52 -2.00
N LEU A 50 12.86 4.75 -1.85
CA LEU A 50 11.87 3.75 -1.45
C LEU A 50 10.87 3.53 -2.58
N GLU A 51 10.42 2.30 -2.75
CA GLU A 51 9.35 1.96 -3.69
C GLU A 51 8.06 1.69 -2.90
N ILE A 52 6.95 2.27 -3.35
CA ILE A 52 5.63 1.95 -2.77
C ILE A 52 5.20 0.58 -3.30
N THR A 53 5.38 -0.46 -2.49
CA THR A 53 4.99 -1.83 -2.87
C THR A 53 3.50 -2.14 -2.65
N GLY A 54 2.83 -1.36 -1.80
CA GLY A 54 1.40 -1.52 -1.52
C GLY A 54 0.96 -0.78 -0.26
N GLY A 55 -0.25 -1.08 0.19
CA GLY A 55 -0.80 -0.50 1.41
C GLY A 55 -2.16 -1.08 1.77
N THR A 56 -2.63 -0.73 2.96
CA THR A 56 -3.94 -1.12 3.48
C THR A 56 -4.70 0.11 3.94
N ASP A 57 -5.99 0.17 3.64
CA ASP A 57 -6.88 1.20 4.18
C ASP A 57 -7.24 0.89 5.66
N LYS A 58 -7.87 1.85 6.35
CA LYS A 58 -8.31 1.76 7.75
C LYS A 58 -9.14 0.51 8.04
N ASP A 59 -9.97 0.08 7.09
CA ASP A 59 -10.84 -1.10 7.25
C ASP A 59 -10.14 -2.41 6.81
N GLY A 60 -8.83 -2.37 6.53
CA GLY A 60 -8.04 -3.54 6.16
C GLY A 60 -8.13 -3.94 4.68
N PHE A 61 -8.71 -3.09 3.82
CA PHE A 61 -8.75 -3.35 2.38
C PHE A 61 -7.37 -3.11 1.75
N PRO A 62 -6.85 -4.05 0.95
CA PRO A 62 -5.56 -3.89 0.30
C PRO A 62 -5.67 -3.01 -0.94
N ILE A 63 -4.68 -2.14 -1.14
CA ILE A 63 -4.55 -1.36 -2.38
C ILE A 63 -4.10 -2.29 -3.51
N ARG A 64 -4.74 -2.15 -4.67
CA ARG A 64 -4.39 -2.90 -5.88
C ARG A 64 -3.72 -1.99 -6.90
N SER A 65 -2.50 -2.34 -7.33
CA SER A 65 -1.71 -1.58 -8.31
C SER A 65 -2.41 -1.40 -9.65
N ASP A 66 -3.24 -2.36 -10.05
CA ASP A 66 -3.96 -2.34 -11.34
C ASP A 66 -5.06 -1.26 -11.40
N LEU A 67 -5.53 -0.76 -10.26
CA LEU A 67 -6.71 0.12 -10.21
C LEU A 67 -6.30 1.59 -10.16
N PRO A 68 -6.77 2.41 -11.11
CA PRO A 68 -6.54 3.85 -11.04
C PRO A 68 -7.47 4.51 -10.01
N GLY A 69 -6.90 5.44 -9.25
CA GLY A 69 -7.62 6.32 -8.33
C GLY A 69 -7.56 5.86 -6.87
N MET A 70 -7.93 6.78 -5.98
CA MET A 70 -7.77 6.62 -4.51
C MET A 70 -9.02 6.07 -3.81
N ARG A 71 -10.11 5.81 -4.54
CA ARG A 71 -11.38 5.37 -3.96
C ARG A 71 -11.52 3.85 -4.03
N ARG A 72 -12.14 3.27 -3.00
CA ARG A 72 -12.53 1.86 -2.98
C ARG A 72 -13.48 1.54 -4.13
N ARG A 73 -13.28 0.39 -4.75
CA ARG A 73 -14.16 -0.12 -5.81
C ARG A 73 -14.61 -1.53 -5.49
N ARG A 74 -15.88 -1.80 -5.79
CA ARG A 74 -16.45 -3.13 -5.59
C ARG A 74 -16.43 -3.92 -6.90
N LEU A 75 -15.48 -4.83 -7.04
CA LEU A 75 -15.20 -5.55 -8.28
C LEU A 75 -15.49 -7.05 -8.13
N LEU A 76 -15.85 -7.69 -9.23
CA LEU A 76 -15.96 -9.15 -9.29
C LEU A 76 -14.55 -9.73 -9.44
N LEU A 77 -14.05 -10.35 -8.37
CA LEU A 77 -12.70 -10.91 -8.33
C LEU A 77 -12.72 -12.42 -8.52
N THR A 78 -11.76 -12.89 -9.30
CA THR A 78 -11.24 -14.27 -9.32
C THR A 78 -10.02 -14.35 -8.38
N LYS A 79 -9.33 -15.49 -8.31
CA LYS A 79 -8.07 -15.62 -7.54
C LYS A 79 -7.09 -14.49 -7.89
N SER A 80 -6.93 -13.52 -6.98
CA SER A 80 -6.10 -12.32 -7.19
C SER A 80 -5.66 -11.68 -5.87
N GLN A 81 -4.89 -10.59 -5.95
CA GLN A 81 -4.62 -9.72 -4.80
C GLN A 81 -5.94 -9.22 -4.20
N GLY A 82 -6.12 -9.38 -2.88
CA GLY A 82 -7.36 -9.07 -2.16
C GLY A 82 -8.45 -10.15 -2.20
N PHE A 83 -8.27 -11.27 -2.93
CA PHE A 83 -9.21 -12.38 -2.88
C PHE A 83 -8.54 -13.74 -3.08
N LYS A 84 -8.53 -14.56 -2.01
CA LYS A 84 -8.08 -15.95 -2.01
C LYS A 84 -9.30 -16.88 -2.00
N PRO A 85 -9.75 -17.40 -3.16
CA PRO A 85 -10.87 -18.33 -3.22
C PRO A 85 -10.49 -19.66 -2.57
N THR A 86 -11.45 -20.27 -1.87
CA THR A 86 -11.34 -21.61 -1.30
C THR A 86 -11.50 -22.70 -2.36
N GLU A 87 -12.38 -22.46 -3.34
CA GLU A 87 -12.72 -23.40 -4.40
C GLU A 87 -12.27 -22.90 -5.78
N LYS A 88 -11.97 -23.84 -6.68
CA LYS A 88 -11.63 -23.53 -8.07
C LYS A 88 -12.85 -22.98 -8.79
N GLY A 89 -12.72 -21.79 -9.39
CA GLY A 89 -13.81 -21.14 -10.13
C GLY A 89 -14.69 -20.21 -9.30
N LEU A 90 -14.48 -20.12 -7.98
CA LEU A 90 -15.27 -19.23 -7.13
C LEU A 90 -14.93 -17.76 -7.42
N ARG A 91 -15.97 -16.98 -7.74
CA ARG A 91 -15.88 -15.54 -7.99
C ARG A 91 -16.71 -14.81 -6.96
N LYS A 92 -16.14 -13.77 -6.35
CA LYS A 92 -16.84 -12.98 -5.34
C LYS A 92 -16.69 -11.50 -5.63
N LYS A 93 -17.77 -10.75 -5.39
CA LYS A 93 -17.78 -9.30 -5.50
C LYS A 93 -17.26 -8.68 -4.20
N ASN A 94 -15.96 -8.43 -4.15
CA ASN A 94 -15.26 -7.85 -3.00
C ASN A 94 -14.94 -6.37 -3.21
N SER A 95 -14.80 -5.65 -2.10
CA SER A 95 -14.28 -4.29 -2.09
C SER A 95 -12.76 -4.35 -1.99
N VAL A 96 -12.08 -3.63 -2.88
CA VAL A 96 -10.63 -3.39 -2.89
C VAL A 96 -10.38 -1.90 -3.08
#